data_AF-A0A6N6VQF3-F1
#
_entry.id   AF-A0A6N6VQF3-F1
#
_cell.length_a   1.000
_cell.length_b   1.000
_cell.length_c   1.000
_cell.angle_alpha   90.00
_cell.angle_beta   90.00
_cell.angle_gamma   90.00
#
_symmetry.space_group_name_H-M   'P 1'
#
loop_
_entity.id
_entity.type
_entity.pdbx_description
1 polymer ?
#
loop_
_entity_poly.entity_id
_entity_poly.type
_entity_poly.pdbx_seq_one_letter_code
_entity_poly.pdbx_strand_id
1 'polypeptide(L)'
;MDNFEKKCATIIREICQRCERSLSENYIKSWLKSCIKLGEKKALFALGEIYKKAKQGYMIPSIFEFEQLAESETEPSLQIAERIVRGMQLYGAYNHDKAKDYVGELGWKIVQNNGGWQEMCYTTNMNHIYYVKKDLQKQIKIFKKEEKNLKLIT
;
A
#
# COMPACT_ATOMS: atom_id res chain seq x y z
N MET A 1 6.44 6.96 26.59
CA MET A 1 5.61 6.36 25.53
C MET A 1 4.94 7.48 24.77
N ASP A 2 5.40 7.74 23.55
CA ASP A 2 4.81 8.76 22.67
C ASP A 2 3.36 8.35 22.26
N ASN A 3 2.58 9.30 21.74
CA ASN A 3 1.21 9.06 21.29
C ASN A 3 1.10 7.93 20.26
N PHE A 4 2.07 7.85 19.34
CA PHE A 4 2.15 6.78 18.34
C PHE A 4 2.40 5.41 18.98
N GLU A 5 3.41 5.27 19.85
CA GLU A 5 3.66 4.01 20.56
C GLU A 5 2.44 3.51 21.36
N LYS A 6 1.75 4.42 22.06
CA LYS A 6 0.51 4.10 22.80
C LYS A 6 -0.56 3.55 21.86
N LYS A 7 -0.75 4.18 20.70
CA LYS A 7 -1.72 3.76 19.69
C LYS A 7 -1.40 2.36 19.15
N CYS A 8 -0.13 2.09 18.81
CA CYS A 8 0.30 0.75 18.41
C CYS A 8 0.05 -0.28 19.51
N ALA A 9 0.39 0.03 20.76
CA ALA A 9 0.21 -0.88 21.88
C ALA A 9 -1.27 -1.25 22.09
N THR A 10 -2.18 -0.29 21.92
CA THR A 10 -3.63 -0.53 21.99
C THR A 10 -4.07 -1.49 20.90
N ILE A 11 -3.73 -1.23 19.63
CA ILE A 11 -4.16 -2.08 18.50
C ILE A 11 -3.60 -3.51 18.65
N ILE A 12 -2.34 -3.66 19.07
CA ILE A 12 -1.73 -4.98 19.30
C ILE A 12 -2.50 -5.77 20.36
N ARG A 13 -2.87 -5.13 21.48
CA ARG A 13 -3.67 -5.79 22.53
C ARG A 13 -5.04 -6.22 22.02
N GLU A 14 -5.73 -5.36 21.28
CA GLU A 14 -7.04 -5.68 20.70
C GLU A 14 -6.97 -6.84 19.70
N ILE A 15 -5.95 -6.88 18.84
CA ILE A 15 -5.71 -8.02 17.92
C ILE A 15 -5.64 -9.32 18.73
N CYS A 16 -4.93 -9.31 19.85
CA CYS A 16 -4.67 -10.52 20.63
C CYS A 16 -5.88 -10.99 21.42
N GLN A 17 -6.64 -10.05 21.98
CA GLN A 17 -7.94 -10.32 22.58
C GLN A 17 -8.89 -10.98 21.57
N ARG A 18 -9.00 -10.42 20.36
CA ARG A 18 -9.86 -10.98 19.30
C ARG A 18 -9.42 -12.36 18.81
N CYS A 19 -8.14 -12.70 18.96
CA CYS A 19 -7.62 -14.03 18.61
C CYS A 19 -7.68 -15.02 19.78
N GLU A 20 -8.19 -14.63 20.96
CA GLU A 20 -8.16 -15.42 22.20
C GLU A 20 -6.76 -15.95 22.56
N ARG A 21 -5.73 -15.17 22.25
CA ARG A 21 -4.33 -15.54 22.52
C ARG A 21 -3.83 -14.76 23.74
N SER A 22 -3.33 -15.47 24.75
CA SER A 22 -2.50 -14.85 25.78
C SER A 22 -1.16 -14.48 25.17
N LEU A 23 -0.85 -13.18 25.14
CA LEU A 23 0.48 -12.73 24.76
C LEU A 23 1.37 -12.60 26.00
N SER A 24 2.61 -13.05 25.87
CA SER A 24 3.66 -12.61 26.79
C SER A 24 3.96 -11.13 26.55
N GLU A 25 4.28 -10.39 27.60
CA GLU A 25 4.68 -8.98 27.47
C GLU A 25 5.87 -8.79 26.51
N ASN A 26 6.75 -9.78 26.42
CA ASN A 26 7.90 -9.78 25.52
C ASN A 26 7.49 -9.77 24.04
N TYR A 27 6.37 -10.39 23.69
CA TYR A 27 5.85 -10.35 22.33
C TYR A 27 5.36 -8.94 21.96
N ILE A 28 4.59 -8.29 22.85
CA ILE A 28 4.11 -6.92 22.64
C ILE A 28 5.29 -5.95 22.48
N LYS A 29 6.30 -6.06 23.35
CA LYS A 29 7.54 -5.26 23.27
C LYS A 29 8.24 -5.43 21.92
N SER A 30 8.28 -6.65 21.40
CA SER A 30 8.96 -6.94 20.14
C SER A 30 8.22 -6.34 18.94
N TRP A 31 6.89 -6.43 18.91
CA TRP A 31 6.07 -5.75 17.90
C TRP A 31 6.16 -4.23 17.97
N LEU A 32 6.16 -3.65 19.18
CA LEU A 32 6.35 -2.21 19.36
C LEU A 32 7.70 -1.74 18.82
N LYS A 33 8.78 -2.51 19.05
CA LYS A 33 10.10 -2.21 18.49
C LYS A 33 10.07 -2.16 16.96
N SER A 34 9.39 -3.11 16.32
CA SER A 34 9.19 -3.09 14.86
C SER A 34 8.31 -1.92 14.40
N CYS A 35 7.25 -1.57 15.13
CA CYS A 35 6.43 -0.39 14.82
C CYS A 35 7.27 0.90 14.80
N ILE A 36 8.15 1.08 15.79
CA ILE A 36 9.06 2.24 15.86
C ILE A 36 10.04 2.24 14.68
N LYS A 37 10.64 1.08 14.36
CA LYS A 37 11.54 0.90 13.21
C LYS A 37 10.88 1.27 11.87
N LEU A 38 9.61 0.88 11.69
CA LEU A 38 8.87 1.06 10.44
C LEU A 38 8.32 2.48 10.26
N GLY A 39 8.14 3.22 11.36
CA GLY A 39 7.50 4.52 11.38
C GLY A 39 5.97 4.45 11.35
N GLU A 40 5.31 5.55 11.73
CA GLU A 40 3.88 5.57 12.06
C GLU A 40 2.98 5.05 10.93
N LYS A 41 3.18 5.55 9.73
CA LYS A 41 2.32 5.24 8.58
C LYS A 41 2.30 3.75 8.24
N LYS A 42 3.49 3.15 8.06
CA LYS A 42 3.69 1.73 7.73
C LYS A 42 3.21 0.82 8.86
N ALA A 43 3.56 1.15 10.09
CA ALA A 43 3.17 0.37 11.26
C ALA A 43 1.64 0.34 11.43
N LEU A 44 0.98 1.51 11.39
CA LEU A 44 -0.48 1.58 11.54
C LEU A 44 -1.21 0.90 10.36
N PHE A 45 -0.68 0.99 9.14
CA PHE A 45 -1.21 0.24 7.99
C PHE A 45 -1.20 -1.27 8.26
N ALA A 46 -0.05 -1.84 8.61
CA ALA A 46 0.08 -3.28 8.83
C ALA A 46 -0.75 -3.76 10.03
N LEU A 47 -0.72 -3.01 11.14
CA LEU A 47 -1.57 -3.29 12.30
C LEU A 47 -3.06 -3.29 11.93
N GLY A 48 -3.51 -2.33 11.13
CA GLY A 48 -4.90 -2.26 10.66
C GLY A 48 -5.29 -3.45 9.79
N GLU A 49 -4.42 -3.89 8.88
CA GLU A 49 -4.66 -5.07 8.04
C GLU A 49 -4.76 -6.36 8.85
N ILE A 50 -3.94 -6.51 9.89
CA ILE A 50 -3.98 -7.66 10.80
C ILE A 50 -5.25 -7.60 11.65
N TYR A 51 -5.59 -6.43 12.18
CA TYR A 51 -6.81 -6.21 12.96
C TYR A 51 -8.09 -6.58 12.21
N LYS A 52 -8.18 -6.31 10.90
CA LYS A 52 -9.34 -6.70 10.07
C LYS A 52 -9.52 -8.22 10.01
N LYS A 53 -8.43 -8.98 10.04
CA LYS A 53 -8.43 -10.45 9.98
C LYS A 53 -8.56 -11.11 11.34
N ALA A 54 -8.19 -10.40 12.41
CA ALA A 54 -8.18 -10.91 13.77
C ALA A 54 -9.56 -11.42 14.20
N LYS A 55 -9.64 -12.70 14.52
CA LYS A 55 -10.82 -13.40 15.03
C LYS A 55 -10.36 -14.66 15.74
N GLN A 56 -11.27 -15.32 16.46
CA GLN A 56 -10.96 -16.57 17.15
C GLN A 56 -10.33 -17.58 16.16
N GLY A 57 -9.21 -18.19 16.56
CA GLY A 57 -8.46 -19.14 15.72
C GLY A 57 -7.57 -18.50 14.64
N TYR A 58 -7.59 -17.18 14.45
CA TYR A 58 -6.64 -16.51 13.55
C TYR A 58 -5.20 -16.68 14.08
N MET A 59 -4.30 -17.14 13.21
CA MET A 59 -2.88 -17.19 13.51
C MET A 59 -2.30 -15.78 13.39
N ILE A 60 -1.87 -15.23 14.54
CA ILE A 60 -1.19 -13.94 14.55
C ILE A 60 0.14 -14.09 13.78
N PRO A 61 0.44 -13.20 12.82
CA PRO A 61 1.67 -13.29 12.07
C PRO A 61 2.91 -13.15 12.97
N SER A 62 4.03 -13.68 12.51
CA SER A 62 5.35 -13.39 13.08
C SER A 62 5.71 -11.91 12.90
N ILE A 63 6.74 -11.46 13.63
CA ILE A 63 7.27 -10.10 13.46
C ILE A 63 7.78 -9.89 12.03
N PHE A 64 8.42 -10.90 11.45
CA PHE A 64 8.92 -10.85 10.09
C PHE A 64 7.78 -10.63 9.09
N GLU A 65 6.68 -11.40 9.20
CA GLU A 65 5.50 -11.22 8.35
C GLU A 65 4.82 -9.87 8.58
N PHE A 66 4.79 -9.37 9.81
CA PHE A 66 4.32 -8.02 10.12
C PHE A 66 5.17 -6.95 9.42
N GLU A 67 6.51 -7.05 9.50
CA GLU A 67 7.43 -6.11 8.85
C GLU A 67 7.26 -6.14 7.33
N GLN A 68 7.16 -7.33 6.72
CA GLN A 68 6.89 -7.47 5.29
C GLN A 68 5.54 -6.85 4.89
N LEU A 69 4.49 -7.04 5.71
CA LEU A 69 3.20 -6.42 5.48
C LEU A 69 3.29 -4.89 5.56
N ALA A 70 4.06 -4.35 6.50
CA ALA A 70 4.27 -2.92 6.65
C ALA A 70 5.09 -2.33 5.51
N GLU A 71 6.08 -3.07 5.00
CA GLU A 71 6.81 -2.71 3.78
C GLU A 71 5.95 -2.81 2.52
N SER A 72 4.95 -3.70 2.54
CA SER A 72 3.89 -3.74 1.54
C SER A 72 2.87 -2.62 1.70
N GLU A 73 3.12 -1.60 2.55
CA GLU A 73 2.35 -0.35 2.53
C GLU A 73 2.46 0.25 1.13
N THR A 74 1.51 -0.15 0.31
CA THR A 74 1.46 0.31 -1.05
C THR A 74 0.99 1.76 -1.01
N GLU A 75 1.77 2.65 -1.60
CA GLU A 75 1.37 4.03 -1.86
C GLU A 75 -0.10 4.07 -2.31
N PRO A 76 -0.96 4.92 -1.69
CA PRO A 76 -2.39 4.94 -1.99
C PRO A 76 -2.64 4.99 -3.50
N SER A 77 -3.53 4.14 -4.00
CA SER A 77 -3.81 4.07 -5.44
C SER A 77 -4.20 5.43 -6.03
N LEU A 78 -4.81 6.29 -5.21
CA LEU A 78 -5.13 7.67 -5.59
C LEU A 78 -3.85 8.46 -5.89
N GLN A 79 -2.82 8.40 -5.05
CA GLN A 79 -1.58 9.16 -5.25
C GLN A 79 -0.85 8.72 -6.53
N ILE A 80 -0.82 7.42 -6.82
CA ILE A 80 -0.25 6.90 -8.06
C ILE A 80 -1.05 7.38 -9.28
N ALA A 81 -2.39 7.28 -9.23
CA ALA A 81 -3.26 7.78 -10.30
C ALA A 81 -3.09 9.29 -10.52
N GLU A 82 -2.91 10.06 -9.45
CA GLU A 82 -2.64 11.49 -9.54
C GLU A 82 -1.28 11.81 -10.15
N ARG A 83 -0.24 11.03 -9.84
CA ARG A 83 1.07 11.19 -10.48
C ARG A 83 1.01 10.86 -11.96
N ILE A 84 0.27 9.83 -12.38
CA ILE A 84 0.05 9.53 -13.80
C ILE A 84 -0.59 10.73 -14.50
N VAL A 85 -1.76 11.18 -14.03
CA VAL A 85 -2.50 12.29 -14.66
C VAL A 85 -1.68 13.59 -14.65
N ARG A 86 -1.02 13.92 -13.55
CA ARG A 86 -0.19 15.12 -13.47
C ARG A 86 1.06 15.00 -14.34
N GLY A 87 1.63 13.81 -14.47
CA GLY A 87 2.72 13.54 -15.40
C GLY A 87 2.31 13.86 -16.84
N MET A 88 1.09 13.53 -17.25
CA MET A 88 0.60 13.84 -18.60
C MET A 88 0.58 15.35 -18.85
N GLN A 89 0.13 16.12 -17.86
CA GLN A 89 0.08 17.58 -17.93
C GLN A 89 1.47 18.22 -17.97
N LEU A 90 2.44 17.62 -17.28
CA LEU A 90 3.79 18.17 -17.15
C LEU A 90 4.70 17.81 -18.31
N TYR A 91 4.62 16.57 -18.79
CA TYR A 91 5.61 16.01 -19.72
C TYR A 91 5.05 15.82 -21.14
N GLY A 92 3.72 15.74 -21.29
CA GLY A 92 3.08 15.49 -22.58
C GLY A 92 3.48 14.15 -23.19
N ALA A 93 3.05 13.92 -24.43
CA ALA A 93 3.15 12.60 -25.07
C ALA A 93 4.58 12.13 -25.38
N TYR A 94 5.54 13.05 -25.55
CA TYR A 94 6.86 12.74 -26.13
C TYR A 94 8.02 12.68 -25.12
N ASN A 95 7.79 13.00 -23.85
CA ASN A 95 8.84 12.98 -22.82
C ASN A 95 8.73 11.75 -21.91
N HIS A 96 8.83 10.55 -22.50
CA HIS A 96 8.58 9.27 -21.82
C HIS A 96 9.51 9.03 -20.62
N ASP A 97 10.81 9.33 -20.76
CA ASP A 97 11.80 9.03 -19.71
C ASP A 97 11.53 9.83 -18.44
N LYS A 98 11.33 11.15 -18.60
CA LYS A 98 10.97 12.05 -17.49
C LYS A 98 9.62 11.68 -16.87
N ALA A 99 8.66 11.27 -17.69
CA ALA A 99 7.37 10.81 -17.20
C ALA A 99 7.49 9.52 -16.39
N LYS A 100 8.28 8.55 -16.86
CA LYS A 100 8.54 7.28 -16.14
C LYS A 100 9.15 7.52 -14.78
N ASP A 101 10.18 8.36 -14.71
CA ASP A 101 10.87 8.67 -13.45
C ASP A 101 9.91 9.34 -12.45
N TYR A 102 9.07 10.28 -12.92
CA TYR A 102 8.09 10.97 -12.08
C TYR A 102 6.95 10.07 -11.59
N VAL A 103 6.39 9.26 -12.50
CA VAL A 103 5.27 8.36 -12.21
C VAL A 103 5.70 7.18 -11.34
N GLY A 104 6.97 6.77 -11.42
CA GLY A 104 7.52 5.64 -10.68
C GLY A 104 7.06 4.28 -11.21
N GLU A 105 7.70 3.22 -10.73
CA GLU A 105 7.60 1.89 -11.34
C GLU A 105 6.18 1.32 -11.40
N LEU A 106 5.44 1.35 -10.29
CA LEU A 106 4.09 0.79 -10.26
C LEU A 106 3.13 1.58 -11.16
N GLY A 107 3.22 2.91 -11.13
CA GLY A 107 2.43 3.74 -12.05
C GLY A 107 2.81 3.50 -13.51
N TRP A 108 4.10 3.28 -13.78
CA TRP A 108 4.59 2.98 -15.13
C TRP A 108 4.09 1.63 -15.64
N LYS A 109 4.02 0.60 -14.79
CA LYS A 109 3.39 -0.69 -15.15
C LYS A 109 1.93 -0.51 -15.57
N ILE A 110 1.18 0.34 -14.87
CA ILE A 110 -0.19 0.69 -15.26
C ILE A 110 -0.22 1.40 -16.61
N VAL A 111 0.67 2.37 -16.83
CA VAL A 111 0.81 3.05 -18.12
C VAL A 111 1.05 2.06 -19.26
N GLN A 112 1.98 1.12 -19.08
CA GLN A 112 2.28 0.08 -20.08
C GLN A 112 1.06 -0.81 -20.36
N ASN A 113 0.30 -1.16 -19.33
CA ASN A 113 -0.93 -1.94 -19.46
C ASN A 113 -2.04 -1.20 -20.24
N ASN A 114 -1.96 0.12 -20.35
CA ASN A 114 -2.89 0.96 -21.12
C ASN A 114 -2.32 1.35 -22.50
N GLY A 115 -1.39 0.57 -23.06
CA GLY A 115 -0.81 0.83 -24.39
C GLY A 115 0.40 1.77 -24.38
N GLY A 116 0.89 2.17 -23.21
CA GLY A 116 2.07 3.01 -23.06
C GLY A 116 1.76 4.50 -22.90
N TRP A 117 2.80 5.28 -22.65
CA TRP A 117 2.66 6.69 -22.25
C TRP A 117 2.04 7.57 -23.32
N GLN A 118 2.49 7.41 -24.56
CA GLN A 118 2.02 8.18 -25.70
C GLN A 118 0.53 7.95 -25.95
N GLU A 119 0.12 6.69 -25.99
CA GLU A 119 -1.27 6.28 -26.18
C GLU A 119 -2.17 6.83 -25.07
N MET A 120 -1.73 6.68 -23.81
CA MET A 120 -2.44 7.25 -22.68
C MET A 120 -2.60 8.77 -22.80
N CYS A 121 -1.57 9.51 -23.24
CA CYS A 121 -1.66 10.96 -23.38
C CYS A 121 -2.65 11.39 -24.48
N TYR A 122 -2.76 10.64 -25.57
CA TYR A 122 -3.69 10.98 -26.66
C TYR A 122 -5.14 10.57 -26.38
N THR A 123 -5.34 9.44 -25.71
CA THR A 123 -6.67 8.89 -25.46
C THR A 123 -7.33 9.42 -24.19
N THR A 124 -6.54 9.95 -23.25
CA THR A 124 -7.06 10.47 -22.00
C THR A 124 -7.78 11.80 -22.22
N ASN A 125 -9.09 11.80 -21.98
CA ASN A 125 -9.88 13.03 -21.98
C ASN A 125 -9.70 13.79 -20.65
N MET A 126 -8.89 14.84 -20.69
CA MET A 126 -8.58 15.66 -19.51
C MET A 126 -9.75 16.50 -18.99
N ASN A 127 -10.83 16.66 -19.76
CA ASN A 127 -12.06 17.29 -19.25
C ASN A 127 -12.79 16.38 -18.25
N HIS A 128 -12.46 15.09 -18.23
CA HIS A 128 -13.05 14.07 -17.37
C HIS A 128 -12.01 13.46 -16.41
N ILE A 129 -11.03 14.25 -15.96
CA ILE A 129 -9.93 13.82 -15.05
C ILE A 129 -10.42 13.01 -13.85
N TYR A 130 -11.56 13.39 -13.25
CA TYR A 130 -12.10 12.65 -12.11
C TYR A 130 -12.37 11.17 -12.43
N TYR A 131 -13.01 10.90 -13.59
CA TYR A 131 -13.32 9.54 -14.02
C TYR A 131 -12.05 8.77 -14.39
N VAL A 132 -11.10 9.43 -15.06
CA VAL A 132 -9.78 8.86 -15.38
C VAL A 132 -9.05 8.44 -14.11
N LYS A 133 -8.96 9.33 -13.10
CA LYS A 133 -8.33 9.00 -11.82
C LYS A 133 -9.02 7.83 -11.11
N LYS A 134 -10.35 7.77 -11.16
CA LYS A 134 -11.12 6.68 -10.55
C LYS A 134 -10.87 5.34 -11.23
N ASP A 135 -10.76 5.33 -12.55
CA ASP A 135 -10.46 4.12 -13.32
C ASP A 135 -9.03 3.63 -13.06
N LEU A 136 -8.04 4.52 -13.14
CA LEU A 136 -6.64 4.21 -12.80
C LEU A 136 -6.51 3.63 -11.40
N GLN A 137 -7.21 4.21 -10.40
CA GLN A 137 -7.23 3.68 -9.05
C GLN A 137 -7.73 2.24 -8.97
N LYS A 138 -8.77 1.91 -9.75
CA LYS A 138 -9.32 0.55 -9.81
C LYS A 138 -8.29 -0.41 -10.41
N GLN A 139 -7.65 -0.03 -11.52
CA GLN A 139 -6.59 -0.82 -12.16
C GLN A 139 -5.42 -1.06 -11.20
N ILE A 140 -4.94 -0.01 -10.51
CA ILE A 140 -3.85 -0.13 -9.53
C ILE A 140 -4.21 -1.10 -8.40
N LYS A 141 -5.46 -1.08 -7.91
CA LYS A 141 -5.91 -2.01 -6.87
C LYS A 141 -5.91 -3.46 -7.35
N ILE A 142 -6.34 -3.70 -8.59
CA ILE A 142 -6.32 -5.03 -9.20
C ILE A 142 -4.87 -5.51 -9.35
N PHE A 143 -4.01 -4.68 -9.93
CA PHE A 143 -2.61 -5.01 -10.16
C PHE A 143 -1.86 -5.35 -8.85
N LYS A 144 -2.07 -4.55 -7.79
CA LYS A 144 -1.49 -4.84 -6.46
C LYS A 144 -1.97 -6.17 -5.88
N LYS A 145 -3.23 -6.54 -6.13
CA LYS A 145 -3.79 -7.82 -5.68
C LYS A 145 -3.15 -8.98 -6.44
N GLU A 146 -2.95 -8.83 -7.74
CA GLU A 146 -2.30 -9.84 -8.60
C GLU A 146 -0.82 -10.02 -8.24
N GLU A 147 -0.05 -8.95 -8.07
CA GLU A 147 1.35 -9.03 -7.62
C GLU A 147 1.47 -9.71 -6.25
N LYS A 148 0.54 -9.43 -5.34
CA LYS A 148 0.50 -10.09 -4.02
C LYS A 148 0.22 -11.59 -4.14
N ASN A 149 -0.68 -11.99 -5.02
CA ASN A 149 -1.00 -13.40 -5.25
C ASN A 149 0.18 -14.15 -5.88
N LEU A 150 0.87 -13.54 -6.85
CA LEU A 150 2.06 -14.11 -7.48
C LEU A 150 3.19 -14.35 -6.47
N LYS A 151 3.45 -13.40 -5.57
CA LYS A 151 4.44 -13.52 -4.49
C LYS A 151 4.13 -14.58 -3.43
N LEU A 152 2.91 -15.12 -3.40
CA LEU A 152 2.52 -16.22 -2.49
C LEU A 152 2.70 -17.60 -3.12
N ILE A 153 2.93 -17.65 -4.44
CA ILE A 153 3.08 -18.89 -5.23
C ILE A 153 4.55 -19.10 -5.65
N THR A 154 5.39 -18.07 -5.48
CA THR A 154 6.85 -18.09 -5.71
C THR A 154 7.59 -18.03 -4.40
#